data_AF-A0A126REE2-F1
#
_entry.id   AF-A0A126REE2-F1
#
_cell.length_a   1.000
_cell.length_b   1.000
_cell.length_c   1.000
_cell.angle_alpha   90.00
_cell.angle_beta   90.00
_cell.angle_gamma   90.00
#
_symmetry.space_group_name_H-M   'P 1'
#
loop_
_entity.id
_entity.type
_entity.pdbx_description
1 polymer ?
#
loop_
_entity_poly.entity_id
_entity_poly.type
_entity_poly.pdbx_seq_one_letter_code
_entity_poly.pdbx_strand_id
1 'polypeptide(L)' 'MDSKIYGSAEQALSGLLSEGMTIMSGGFGLVGNPETLIDCAATTTMAG' A
#
# COMPACT_ATOMS: atom_id res chain seq x y z
N MET A 1 22.63 0.01 4.03
CA MET A 1 21.29 -0.27 3.48
C MET A 1 20.30 0.21 4.53
N ASP A 2 19.69 1.36 4.32
CA ASP A 2 18.56 1.76 5.16
C ASP A 2 17.45 0.72 4.95
N SER A 3 17.15 -0.03 6.00
CA SER A 3 16.09 -1.03 5.97
C SER A 3 14.77 -0.29 5.79
N LYS A 4 14.14 -0.44 4.62
CA LYS A 4 12.78 0.05 4.33
C LYS A 4 11.72 -0.84 5.01
N ILE A 5 11.90 -1.06 6.31
CA ILE A 5 11.03 -1.87 7.15
C ILE A 5 10.18 -0.89 7.95
N TYR A 6 8.87 -0.99 7.77
CA TYR A 6 7.89 -0.13 8.43
C TYR A 6 7.11 -0.96 9.45
N GLY A 7 6.66 -0.31 10.53
CA GLY A 7 5.88 -0.98 11.58
C GLY A 7 4.43 -1.27 11.18
N SER A 8 3.92 -0.61 10.15
CA SER A 8 2.56 -0.80 9.64
C SER A 8 2.44 -0.45 8.15
N ALA A 9 1.32 -0.86 7.52
CA ALA A 9 1.02 -0.55 6.13
C ALA A 9 0.82 0.96 5.90
N GLU A 10 0.21 1.66 6.85
CA GLU A 10 0.00 3.10 6.83
C GLU A 10 1.33 3.85 6.83
N GLN A 11 2.28 3.42 7.67
CA GLN A 11 3.63 4.00 7.69
C GLN A 11 4.38 3.78 6.38
N ALA A 12 4.17 2.62 5.74
CA ALA A 12 4.78 2.29 4.47
C ALA A 12 4.19 3.10 3.30
N LEU A 13 2.88 3.38 3.33
CA LEU A 13 2.16 4.07 2.24
C LEU A 13 2.00 5.59 2.45
N SER A 14 2.29 6.09 3.65
CA SER A 14 2.18 7.52 4.00
C SER A 14 2.99 8.40 3.05
N GLY A 15 2.31 9.34 2.41
CA GLY A 15 2.91 10.28 1.45
C GLY A 15 3.32 9.70 0.10
N LEU A 16 3.05 8.40 -0.15
CA LEU A 16 3.35 7.75 -1.44
C LEU A 16 2.15 7.72 -2.39
N LEU A 17 0.93 7.58 -1.87
CA LEU A 17 -0.27 7.47 -2.68
C LEU A 17 -0.66 8.85 -3.26
N SER A 18 -0.98 8.89 -4.55
CA SER A 18 -1.53 10.08 -5.22
C SER A 18 -2.80 9.74 -6.01
N GLU A 19 -3.71 10.70 -6.12
CA GLU A 19 -4.94 10.55 -6.94
C GLU A 19 -4.59 10.19 -8.38
N GLY A 20 -5.32 9.23 -8.96
CA GLY A 20 -5.06 8.72 -10.31
C GLY A 20 -3.78 7.91 -10.48
N MET A 21 -3.08 7.53 -9.39
CA MET A 21 -1.90 6.67 -9.47
C MET A 21 -2.25 5.27 -9.99
N THR A 22 -1.47 4.77 -10.94
CA THR A 22 -1.52 3.37 -11.34
C THR A 22 -0.66 2.53 -10.40
N ILE A 23 -1.26 1.56 -9.72
CA ILE A 23 -0.58 0.66 -8.77
C ILE A 23 -0.50 -0.74 -9.38
N MET A 24 0.69 -1.33 -9.35
CA MET A 24 0.87 -2.75 -9.69
C MET A 24 0.66 -3.60 -8.45
N SER A 25 -0.35 -4.46 -8.47
CA SER A 25 -0.65 -5.40 -7.39
C SER A 25 -0.42 -6.84 -7.85
N GLY A 26 0.46 -7.56 -7.17
CA GLY A 26 0.73 -8.97 -7.43
C GLY A 26 -0.28 -9.89 -6.73
N GLY A 27 -0.43 -11.11 -7.24
CA GLY A 27 -1.28 -12.16 -6.63
C GLY A 27 -2.02 -12.98 -7.68
N PHE A 28 -2.42 -14.20 -7.30
CA PHE A 28 -3.28 -15.07 -8.11
C PHE A 28 -4.50 -15.49 -7.29
N GLY A 29 -5.66 -14.90 -7.59
CA GLY A 29 -6.86 -15.04 -6.75
C GLY A 29 -6.60 -14.50 -5.34
N LEU A 30 -6.59 -15.40 -4.35
CA LEU A 30 -6.32 -15.10 -2.94
C LEU A 30 -4.91 -15.53 -2.48
N VAL A 31 -4.07 -15.99 -3.40
CA VAL A 31 -2.72 -16.48 -3.07
C VAL A 31 -1.69 -15.42 -3.44
N GLY A 32 -0.90 -14.99 -2.45
CA GLY A 32 0.23 -14.07 -2.64
C GLY A 32 -0.18 -12.62 -2.93
N ASN A 33 -1.41 -12.24 -2.60
CA ASN A 33 -1.89 -10.87 -2.69
C ASN A 33 -1.40 -10.04 -1.48
N PRO A 34 -1.06 -8.75 -1.67
CA PRO A 34 -0.66 -7.87 -0.58
C PRO A 34 -1.90 -7.31 0.15
N GLU A 35 -2.70 -8.20 0.76
CA GLU A 35 -4.01 -7.87 1.38
C GLU A 35 -3.94 -6.70 2.37
N THR A 36 -2.96 -6.69 3.27
CA THR A 36 -2.80 -5.61 4.26
C THR A 36 -2.52 -4.25 3.61
N LEU A 37 -1.80 -4.23 2.48
CA LEU A 37 -1.52 -3.01 1.74
C LEU A 37 -2.74 -2.57 0.91
N ILE A 38 -3.50 -3.52 0.37
CA ILE A 38 -4.75 -3.23 -0.38
C ILE A 38 -5.78 -2.60 0.55
N ASP A 39 -5.98 -3.15 1.74
CA ASP A 39 -6.92 -2.61 2.73
C ASP A 39 -6.50 -1.20 3.17
N CYS A 40 -5.20 -1.00 3.42
CA CYS A 40 -4.67 0.32 3.74
C CYS A 40 -4.88 1.29 2.57
N ALA A 41 -4.55 0.91 1.34
CA ALA A 41 -4.72 1.78 0.17
C ALA A 41 -6.19 2.15 -0.09
N ALA A 42 -7.11 1.22 0.15
CA ALA A 42 -8.55 1.45 0.00
C ALA A 42 -9.14 2.37 1.09
N THR A 43 -8.59 2.34 2.30
CA THR A 43 -9.06 3.14 3.44
C THR A 43 -8.31 4.45 3.61
N THR A 44 -7.13 4.58 3.01
CA THR A 44 -6.33 5.80 3.05
C THR A 44 -7.12 6.91 2.35
N THR A 45 -7.68 7.81 3.16
CA THR A 45 -8.28 9.02 2.65
C THR A 45 -7.13 9.90 2.20
N MET A 46 -7.06 10.14 0.89
CA MET A 46 -6.02 10.96 0.26
C MET A 46 -6.15 12.37 0.87
N ALA A 47 -5.26 12.69 1.81
CA ALA A 47 -5.23 13.99 2.45
C ALA A 47 -4.78 15.01 1.40
N GLY A 48 -5.77 15.65 0.78
CA GLY A 48 -5.61 16.91 0.05
C GLY A 48 -5.56 18.08 1.01
#